data_AF-A0A136LK93-F1
#
_entry.id   AF-A0A136LK93-F1
#
_cell.length_a   1.000
_cell.length_b   1.000
_cell.length_c   1.000
_cell.angle_alpha   90.00
_cell.angle_beta   90.00
_cell.angle_gamma   90.00
#
_symmetry.space_group_name_H-M   'P 1'
#
loop_
_entity.id
_entity.type
_entity.pdbx_description
1 polymer ?
#
loop_
_entity_poly.entity_id
_entity_poly.type
_entity_poly.pdbx_seq_one_letter_code
_entity_poly.pdbx_strand_id
1 'polypeptide(L)'
;MAVAELTYRDALRAALVEEMDRNPDVFLIGEDIGKYKGTFRVTDGLFEKYAAEPGDWLVEPFGRVPDDGIGRRVIDTPITEPAIVGFATGAAMTGLRPVVEMMTMSFSILAIDQIINHAAKVHYMTGGQFTVPLVIRGPGGAAHQLSAQHSHSLEGWYAHVPGLRWSRPLFLRMRKGSSSRRFGTTTPSSSRRTLGCTESRARSATIQTRRSRSERRTSCEKART
;
A
#
# COMPACT_ATOMS: atom_id res chain seq x y z
N MET A 1 25.00 9.42 -2.11
CA MET A 1 24.01 8.49 -2.72
C MET A 1 23.06 9.31 -3.58
N ALA A 2 22.86 8.93 -4.83
CA ALA A 2 21.93 9.60 -5.74
C ALA A 2 20.48 9.36 -5.30
N VAL A 3 19.69 10.43 -5.22
CA VAL A 3 18.24 10.36 -5.04
C VAL A 3 17.64 10.21 -6.43
N ALA A 4 16.98 9.08 -6.70
CA ALA A 4 16.24 8.89 -7.94
C ALA A 4 14.87 9.56 -7.81
N GLU A 5 14.49 10.36 -8.80
CA GLU A 5 13.11 10.84 -8.93
C GLU A 5 12.24 9.67 -9.39
N LEU A 6 11.24 9.32 -8.58
CA LEU A 6 10.29 8.25 -8.87
C LEU A 6 8.88 8.84 -8.90
N THR A 7 8.06 8.34 -9.80
CA THR A 7 6.62 8.60 -9.71
C THR A 7 6.07 7.93 -8.45
N TYR A 8 4.94 8.42 -7.95
CA TYR A 8 4.29 7.81 -6.79
C TYR A 8 3.96 6.32 -7.02
N ARG A 9 3.54 6.00 -8.25
CA ARG A 9 3.28 4.63 -8.71
C ARG A 9 4.52 3.74 -8.60
N ASP A 10 5.64 4.20 -9.17
CA ASP A 10 6.88 3.42 -9.19
C ASP A 10 7.45 3.23 -7.80
N ALA A 11 7.29 4.23 -6.94
CA ALA A 11 7.72 4.13 -5.56
C ALA A 11 6.88 3.14 -4.74
N LEU A 12 5.54 3.12 -4.93
CA LEU A 12 4.69 2.10 -4.32
C LEU A 12 5.05 0.70 -4.82
N ARG A 13 5.30 0.55 -6.14
CA ARG A 13 5.73 -0.72 -6.72
C ARG A 13 7.06 -1.17 -6.13
N ALA A 14 8.04 -0.28 -6.03
CA ALA A 14 9.35 -0.60 -5.45
C ALA A 14 9.23 -1.05 -3.99
N ALA A 15 8.36 -0.42 -3.20
CA ALA A 15 8.10 -0.82 -1.82
C ALA A 15 7.44 -2.21 -1.73
N LEU A 16 6.49 -2.52 -2.62
CA LEU A 16 5.88 -3.85 -2.70
C LEU A 16 6.93 -4.91 -3.04
N VAL A 17 7.74 -4.63 -4.06
CA VAL A 17 8.82 -5.53 -4.49
C VAL A 17 9.81 -5.79 -3.36
N GLU A 18 10.25 -4.75 -2.65
CA GLU A 18 11.18 -4.88 -1.53
C GLU A 18 10.61 -5.80 -0.44
N GLU A 19 9.35 -5.62 -0.04
CA GLU A 19 8.75 -6.41 1.04
C GLU A 19 8.39 -7.83 0.59
N MET A 20 7.97 -8.02 -0.67
CA MET A 20 7.72 -9.35 -1.23
C MET A 20 9.00 -10.16 -1.41
N ASP A 21 10.09 -9.54 -1.89
CA ASP A 21 11.39 -10.20 -2.03
C ASP A 21 11.98 -10.54 -0.66
N ARG A 22 11.68 -9.72 0.36
CA ARG A 22 12.20 -9.90 1.73
C ARG A 22 11.49 -10.99 2.52
N ASN A 23 10.18 -11.17 2.33
CA ASN A 23 9.39 -12.08 3.14
C ASN A 23 8.47 -12.92 2.25
N PRO A 24 8.62 -14.26 2.21
CA PRO A 24 7.81 -15.16 1.37
C PRO A 24 6.32 -15.18 1.76
N ASP A 25 5.97 -14.86 3.01
CA ASP A 25 4.58 -14.86 3.50
C ASP A 25 3.76 -13.67 3.00
N VAL A 26 4.40 -12.68 2.37
CA VAL A 26 3.72 -11.52 1.79
C VAL A 26 3.09 -11.90 0.46
N PHE A 27 1.84 -11.52 0.22
CA PHE A 27 1.22 -11.69 -1.10
C PHE A 27 0.21 -10.58 -1.36
N LEU A 28 -0.10 -10.35 -2.63
CA LEU A 28 -1.12 -9.40 -3.04
C LEU A 28 -2.40 -10.11 -3.43
N ILE A 29 -3.52 -9.50 -3.05
CA ILE A 29 -4.85 -9.95 -3.43
C ILE A 29 -5.73 -8.74 -3.73
N GLY A 30 -6.50 -8.80 -4.82
CA GLY A 30 -7.38 -7.71 -5.20
C GLY A 30 -7.92 -7.83 -6.61
N GLU A 31 -8.71 -6.84 -7.00
CA GLU A 31 -9.34 -6.79 -8.32
C GLU A 31 -8.36 -6.24 -9.36
N ASP A 32 -8.26 -6.94 -10.49
CA ASP A 32 -7.48 -6.53 -11.66
C ASP A 32 -5.98 -6.28 -11.41
N ILE A 33 -5.41 -6.77 -10.32
CA ILE A 33 -4.02 -6.52 -9.94
C ILE A 33 -3.00 -7.41 -10.65
N GLY A 34 -3.43 -8.56 -11.15
CA GLY A 34 -2.62 -9.54 -11.84
C GLY A 34 -2.53 -9.24 -13.33
N LYS A 35 -3.32 -9.92 -14.16
CA LYS A 35 -3.19 -9.85 -15.63
C LYS A 35 -3.44 -8.45 -16.19
N TYR A 36 -4.40 -7.72 -15.60
CA TYR A 36 -4.72 -6.36 -16.00
C TYR A 36 -3.71 -5.31 -15.49
N LYS A 37 -2.76 -5.74 -14.64
CA LYS A 37 -1.61 -4.96 -14.17
C LYS A 37 -1.98 -3.84 -13.18
N GLY A 38 -3.18 -3.90 -12.63
CA GLY A 38 -3.77 -2.90 -11.75
C GLY A 38 -4.29 -1.68 -12.49
N THR A 39 -5.45 -1.17 -12.07
CA THR A 39 -6.11 0.01 -12.66
C THR A 39 -5.20 1.25 -12.68
N PHE A 40 -4.39 1.41 -11.64
CA PHE A 40 -3.41 2.50 -11.53
C PHE A 40 -1.99 2.08 -11.89
N ARG A 41 -1.81 0.90 -12.49
CA ARG A 41 -0.53 0.32 -12.92
C ARG A 41 0.52 0.21 -11.82
N VAL A 42 0.10 0.10 -10.55
CA VAL A 42 1.07 -0.03 -9.46
C VAL A 42 1.66 -1.44 -9.43
N THR A 43 0.86 -2.46 -9.73
CA THR A 43 1.25 -3.88 -9.71
C THR A 43 1.78 -4.41 -11.05
N ASP A 44 2.07 -3.53 -12.01
CA ASP A 44 2.59 -3.90 -13.33
C ASP A 44 3.89 -4.70 -13.24
N GLY A 45 3.91 -5.87 -13.91
CA GLY A 45 5.03 -6.81 -13.93
C GLY A 45 5.18 -7.67 -12.67
N LEU A 46 4.42 -7.41 -11.61
CA LEU A 46 4.50 -8.23 -10.38
C LEU A 46 3.86 -9.60 -10.58
N PHE A 47 2.83 -9.66 -11.43
CA PHE A 47 2.12 -10.88 -11.75
C PHE A 47 3.06 -11.92 -12.36
N GLU A 48 3.83 -11.52 -13.36
CA GLU A 48 4.80 -12.39 -14.04
C GLU A 48 6.03 -12.66 -13.17
N LYS A 49 6.49 -11.67 -12.39
CA LYS A 49 7.64 -11.82 -11.51
C LYS A 49 7.41 -12.86 -10.40
N TYR A 50 6.20 -12.92 -9.85
CA TYR A 50 5.84 -13.81 -8.73
C TYR A 50 4.81 -14.87 -9.12
N ALA A 51 4.81 -15.27 -10.39
CA ALA A 51 4.06 -16.44 -10.84
C ALA A 51 4.65 -17.71 -10.21
N ALA A 52 3.78 -18.67 -9.87
CA ALA A 52 4.19 -19.95 -9.28
C ALA A 52 5.12 -20.72 -10.22
N GLU A 53 4.79 -20.71 -11.51
CA GLU A 53 5.48 -21.44 -12.56
C GLU A 53 5.56 -20.60 -13.85
N PRO A 54 6.66 -20.68 -14.63
CA PRO A 54 6.79 -19.98 -15.90
C PRO A 54 5.70 -20.37 -16.89
N GLY A 55 4.78 -19.45 -17.20
CA GLY A 55 3.68 -19.67 -18.13
C GLY A 55 2.37 -20.13 -17.49
N ASP A 56 2.33 -20.31 -16.17
CA ASP A 56 1.12 -20.75 -15.48
C ASP A 56 0.18 -19.58 -15.19
N TRP A 57 -0.80 -19.39 -16.07
CA TRP A 57 -1.84 -18.36 -15.97
C TRP A 57 -3.03 -18.80 -15.10
N LEU A 58 -3.07 -20.10 -14.77
CA LEU A 58 -4.06 -20.80 -13.95
C LEU A 58 -3.34 -21.71 -12.96
N VAL A 59 -2.43 -21.15 -12.18
CA VAL A 59 -2.09 -21.80 -10.91
C VAL A 59 -3.42 -21.90 -10.16
N GLU A 60 -3.87 -23.12 -9.89
CA GLU A 60 -5.02 -23.40 -9.02
C GLU A 60 -4.92 -22.46 -7.80
N PRO A 61 -6.05 -21.92 -7.27
CA PRO A 61 -6.02 -20.95 -6.18
C PRO A 61 -5.30 -21.45 -4.90
N PHE A 62 -4.90 -22.73 -4.88
CA PHE A 62 -4.04 -23.39 -3.89
C PHE A 62 -3.07 -24.41 -4.52
N GLY A 63 -2.57 -24.14 -5.74
CA GLY A 63 -1.56 -24.98 -6.41
C GLY A 63 -0.31 -25.16 -5.55
N ARG A 64 0.34 -26.32 -5.72
CA ARG A 64 1.41 -26.87 -4.87
C ARG A 64 2.33 -25.77 -4.33
N VAL A 65 2.27 -25.57 -3.01
CA VAL A 65 3.24 -24.81 -2.20
C VAL A 65 4.64 -25.32 -2.57
N PRO A 66 5.49 -24.53 -3.27
CA PRO A 66 6.91 -24.83 -3.33
C PRO A 66 7.46 -24.82 -1.90
N ASP A 67 8.56 -25.54 -1.63
CA ASP A 67 9.14 -25.67 -0.27
C ASP A 67 9.49 -24.29 0.39
N ASP A 68 9.38 -23.21 -0.39
CA ASP A 68 9.63 -21.81 -0.13
C ASP A 68 8.38 -20.89 0.01
N GLY A 69 7.12 -21.37 -0.12
CA GLY A 69 5.91 -20.59 0.25
C GLY A 69 4.64 -20.74 -0.60
N ILE A 70 3.76 -19.73 -0.58
CA ILE A 70 2.45 -19.70 -1.31
C ILE A 70 2.67 -19.89 -2.81
N GLY A 71 1.90 -20.79 -3.47
CA GLY A 71 1.96 -21.03 -4.92
C GLY A 71 1.87 -19.74 -5.75
N ARG A 72 0.80 -18.94 -5.63
CA ARG A 72 0.64 -17.67 -6.38
C ARG A 72 0.62 -16.46 -5.45
N ARG A 73 1.60 -15.56 -5.58
CA ARG A 73 1.74 -14.40 -4.69
C ARG A 73 1.04 -13.12 -5.18
N VAL A 74 0.48 -13.13 -6.38
CA VAL A 74 -0.38 -12.06 -6.92
C VAL A 74 -1.68 -12.67 -7.41
N ILE A 75 -2.76 -12.44 -6.66
CA ILE A 75 -4.05 -13.11 -6.82
C ILE A 75 -5.10 -12.12 -7.31
N ASP A 76 -5.63 -12.36 -8.50
CA ASP A 76 -6.81 -11.67 -9.02
C ASP A 76 -8.06 -12.24 -8.37
N THR A 77 -8.96 -11.38 -7.92
CA THR A 77 -10.21 -11.77 -7.26
C THR A 77 -11.46 -11.38 -8.06
N PRO A 78 -12.60 -12.06 -7.81
CA PRO A 78 -13.90 -11.52 -8.20
C PRO A 78 -14.16 -10.15 -7.56
N ILE A 79 -15.09 -9.39 -8.14
CA ILE A 79 -15.53 -8.08 -7.64
C ILE A 79 -16.40 -8.28 -6.40
N THR A 80 -15.77 -8.47 -5.25
CA THR A 80 -16.44 -8.71 -3.97
C THR A 80 -15.53 -8.30 -2.82
N GLU A 81 -15.46 -7.01 -2.54
CA GLU A 81 -14.62 -6.41 -1.50
C GLU A 81 -14.75 -7.07 -0.12
N PRO A 82 -15.95 -7.40 0.40
CA PRO A 82 -16.03 -8.09 1.69
C PRO A 82 -15.40 -9.49 1.65
N ALA A 83 -15.52 -10.22 0.53
CA ALA A 83 -14.89 -11.53 0.40
C ALA A 83 -13.36 -11.41 0.33
N ILE A 84 -12.84 -10.39 -0.37
CA ILE A 84 -11.41 -10.12 -0.47
C ILE A 84 -10.83 -9.84 0.93
N VAL A 85 -11.44 -8.93 1.70
CA VAL A 85 -10.96 -8.59 3.05
C VAL A 85 -11.15 -9.75 4.01
N GLY A 86 -12.27 -10.49 3.94
CA GLY A 86 -12.53 -11.64 4.79
C GLY A 86 -11.51 -12.75 4.56
N PHE A 87 -11.24 -13.08 3.29
CA PHE A 87 -10.20 -14.04 2.91
C PHE A 87 -8.84 -13.60 3.42
N ALA A 88 -8.46 -12.34 3.19
CA ALA A 88 -7.19 -11.80 3.64
C ALA A 88 -7.08 -11.80 5.18
N THR A 89 -8.16 -11.52 5.89
CA THR A 89 -8.18 -11.58 7.36
C THR A 89 -7.95 -13.00 7.85
N GLY A 90 -8.60 -14.00 7.24
CA GLY A 90 -8.37 -15.42 7.54
C GLY A 90 -6.93 -15.85 7.25
N ALA A 91 -6.40 -15.49 6.09
CA ALA A 91 -5.01 -15.76 5.71
C ALA A 91 -4.01 -15.09 6.68
N ALA A 92 -4.31 -13.89 7.15
CA ALA A 92 -3.48 -13.19 8.13
C ALA A 92 -3.47 -13.92 9.49
N MET A 93 -4.61 -14.50 9.89
CA MET A 93 -4.71 -15.28 11.13
C MET A 93 -3.90 -16.57 11.10
N THR A 94 -3.67 -17.17 9.92
CA THR A 94 -2.82 -18.37 9.78
C THR A 94 -1.33 -18.06 9.70
N GLY A 95 -0.94 -16.77 9.74
CA GLY A 95 0.44 -16.32 9.75
C GLY A 95 0.92 -15.63 8.47
N LEU A 96 0.10 -15.63 7.41
CA LEU A 96 0.44 -14.94 6.17
C LEU A 96 0.33 -13.41 6.31
N ARG A 97 0.86 -12.66 5.33
CA ARG A 97 0.91 -11.20 5.36
C ARG A 97 0.29 -10.59 4.11
N PRO A 98 -1.04 -10.63 3.98
CA PRO A 98 -1.73 -10.15 2.79
C PRO A 98 -1.65 -8.63 2.65
N VAL A 99 -1.46 -8.21 1.40
CA VAL A 99 -1.61 -6.82 0.95
C VAL A 99 -2.83 -6.79 0.02
N VAL A 100 -3.94 -6.31 0.56
CA VAL A 100 -5.20 -6.16 -0.17
C VAL A 100 -5.20 -4.86 -0.95
N GLU A 101 -5.48 -4.95 -2.24
CA GLU A 101 -5.69 -3.79 -3.11
C GLU A 101 -7.18 -3.61 -3.41
N MET A 102 -7.71 -2.47 -2.97
CA MET A 102 -9.02 -1.96 -3.36
C MET A 102 -8.87 -1.11 -4.60
N MET A 103 -9.74 -1.29 -5.60
CA MET A 103 -9.73 -0.48 -6.82
C MET A 103 -9.84 1.02 -6.51
N THR A 104 -10.69 1.37 -5.54
CA THR A 104 -10.74 2.68 -4.89
C THR A 104 -11.15 2.49 -3.43
N MET A 105 -10.66 3.36 -2.55
CA MET A 105 -11.10 3.40 -1.15
C MET A 105 -12.59 3.68 -1.03
N SER A 106 -13.28 4.25 -2.03
CA SER A 106 -14.75 4.33 -1.99
C SER A 106 -15.42 2.97 -1.81
N PHE A 107 -14.86 1.91 -2.40
CA PHE A 107 -15.46 0.59 -2.36
C PHE A 107 -15.15 -0.20 -1.09
N SER A 108 -14.21 0.29 -0.27
CA SER A 108 -13.97 -0.28 1.06
C SER A 108 -15.16 -0.10 2.01
N ILE A 109 -16.14 0.75 1.65
CA ILE A 109 -17.43 0.86 2.34
C ILE A 109 -18.18 -0.49 2.30
N LEU A 110 -18.10 -1.23 1.19
CA LEU A 110 -18.73 -2.55 1.07
C LEU A 110 -18.09 -3.59 2.01
N ALA A 111 -16.79 -3.46 2.25
CA ALA A 111 -16.02 -4.33 3.14
C ALA A 111 -15.90 -3.82 4.58
N ILE A 112 -16.64 -2.76 4.96
CA ILE A 112 -16.38 -2.05 6.23
C ILE A 112 -16.55 -2.96 7.46
N ASP A 113 -17.52 -3.87 7.42
CA ASP A 113 -17.74 -4.86 8.47
C ASP A 113 -16.52 -5.78 8.66
N GLN A 114 -15.97 -6.30 7.55
CA GLN A 114 -14.78 -7.14 7.57
C GLN A 114 -13.54 -6.38 8.06
N ILE A 115 -13.42 -5.10 7.73
CA ILE A 115 -12.31 -4.27 8.20
C ILE A 115 -12.43 -3.97 9.70
N ILE A 116 -13.61 -3.56 10.16
CA ILE A 116 -13.80 -3.07 11.54
C ILE A 116 -14.01 -4.21 12.52
N ASN A 117 -14.96 -5.09 12.25
CA ASN A 117 -15.37 -6.10 13.22
C ASN A 117 -14.46 -7.32 13.20
N HIS A 118 -13.91 -7.68 12.04
CA HIS A 118 -13.00 -8.82 11.92
C HIS A 118 -11.53 -8.37 12.00
N ALA A 119 -11.02 -7.58 11.06
CA ALA A 119 -9.59 -7.28 11.03
C ALA A 119 -9.09 -6.45 12.23
N ALA A 120 -9.81 -5.38 12.62
CA ALA A 120 -9.34 -4.48 13.68
C ALA A 120 -9.45 -5.06 15.10
N LYS A 121 -10.54 -5.78 15.39
CA LYS A 121 -10.91 -6.19 16.75
C LYS A 121 -10.47 -7.60 17.13
N VAL A 122 -10.21 -8.50 16.16
CA VAL A 122 -9.86 -9.90 16.44
C VAL A 122 -8.69 -10.03 17.41
N HIS A 123 -7.66 -9.20 17.29
CA HIS A 123 -6.51 -9.25 18.20
C HIS A 123 -6.91 -9.00 19.66
N TYR A 124 -7.81 -8.04 19.89
CA TYR A 124 -8.29 -7.70 21.23
C TYR A 124 -9.28 -8.76 21.74
N MET A 125 -10.24 -9.17 20.91
CA MET A 125 -11.29 -10.12 21.28
C MET A 125 -10.76 -11.52 21.62
N THR A 126 -9.64 -11.91 21.00
CA THR A 126 -9.00 -13.21 21.24
C THR A 126 -7.93 -13.15 22.33
N GLY A 127 -7.83 -12.04 23.08
CA GLY A 127 -6.81 -11.87 24.12
C GLY A 127 -5.37 -11.96 23.58
N GLY A 128 -5.16 -11.66 22.29
CA GLY A 128 -3.87 -11.76 21.62
C GLY A 128 -3.51 -13.15 21.07
N GLN A 129 -4.41 -14.13 21.11
CA GLN A 129 -4.18 -15.45 20.50
C GLN A 129 -4.00 -15.35 18.98
N PHE A 130 -4.74 -14.47 18.32
CA PHE A 130 -4.58 -14.20 16.89
C PHE A 130 -4.08 -12.78 16.65
N THR A 131 -3.21 -12.62 15.66
CA THR A 131 -2.79 -11.33 15.13
C THR A 131 -3.19 -11.26 13.66
N VAL A 132 -3.67 -10.11 13.20
CA VAL A 132 -4.08 -9.91 11.81
C VAL A 132 -3.10 -8.96 11.11
N PRO A 133 -1.95 -9.47 10.60
CA PRO A 133 -0.99 -8.64 9.88
C PRO A 133 -1.41 -8.34 8.43
N LEU A 134 -2.41 -7.48 8.25
CA LEU A 134 -3.01 -7.10 6.96
C LEU A 134 -2.68 -5.65 6.57
N VAL A 135 -2.41 -5.39 5.29
CA VAL A 135 -2.43 -4.04 4.69
C VAL A 135 -3.60 -3.95 3.73
N ILE A 136 -4.41 -2.90 3.84
CA ILE A 136 -5.37 -2.51 2.80
C ILE A 136 -4.84 -1.25 2.15
N ARG A 137 -4.84 -1.20 0.82
CA ARG A 137 -4.40 -0.05 0.04
C ARG A 137 -5.37 0.21 -1.11
N GLY A 138 -5.44 1.46 -1.52
CA GLY A 138 -6.20 1.88 -2.67
C GLY A 138 -5.98 3.37 -2.92
N PRO A 139 -6.34 3.88 -4.10
CA PRO A 139 -6.47 5.30 -4.32
C PRO A 139 -7.74 5.82 -3.61
N GLY A 140 -7.72 7.04 -3.12
CA GLY A 140 -8.91 7.66 -2.54
C GLY A 140 -8.86 9.18 -2.56
N GLY A 141 -9.91 9.78 -2.00
CA GLY A 141 -10.19 11.20 -2.16
C GLY A 141 -10.53 11.57 -3.60
N ALA A 142 -10.71 12.87 -3.84
CA ALA A 142 -11.12 13.36 -5.14
C ALA A 142 -10.00 13.24 -6.20
N ALA A 143 -10.33 12.58 -7.31
CA ALA A 143 -9.54 12.51 -8.54
C ALA A 143 -10.18 13.36 -9.67
N HIS A 144 -9.73 13.21 -10.91
CA HIS A 144 -10.22 14.01 -12.03
C HIS A 144 -11.52 13.41 -12.59
N GLN A 145 -12.65 14.10 -12.36
CA GLN A 145 -13.95 13.82 -12.97
C GLN A 145 -14.56 12.44 -12.66
N LEU A 146 -14.29 11.84 -11.49
CA LEU A 146 -14.85 10.53 -11.12
C LEU A 146 -16.23 10.60 -10.43
N SER A 147 -16.84 11.78 -10.36
CA SER A 147 -18.16 12.01 -9.73
C SER A 147 -18.22 11.63 -8.24
N ALA A 148 -19.43 11.59 -7.66
CA ALA A 148 -19.68 11.43 -6.24
C ALA A 148 -19.22 10.07 -5.68
N GLN A 149 -19.45 8.97 -6.41
CA GLN A 149 -19.22 7.61 -5.90
C GLN A 149 -17.73 7.21 -5.81
N HIS A 150 -16.83 7.87 -6.55
CA HIS A 150 -15.41 7.50 -6.63
C HIS A 150 -14.46 8.52 -5.98
N SER A 151 -15.00 9.47 -5.21
CA SER A 151 -14.23 10.61 -4.68
C SER A 151 -14.29 10.75 -3.16
N HIS A 152 -14.71 9.70 -2.44
CA HIS A 152 -14.84 9.75 -0.98
C HIS A 152 -13.47 9.87 -0.30
N SER A 153 -13.45 10.68 0.76
CA SER A 153 -12.34 10.79 1.71
C SER A 153 -12.75 10.09 3.01
N LEU A 154 -12.31 8.84 3.19
CA LEU A 154 -12.71 7.97 4.31
C LEU A 154 -11.76 7.99 5.50
N GLU A 155 -10.82 8.93 5.55
CA GLU A 155 -9.87 9.09 6.67
C GLU A 155 -10.59 9.20 8.00
N GLY A 156 -11.62 10.05 8.03
CA GLY A 156 -12.43 10.25 9.22
C GLY A 156 -13.05 8.94 9.67
N TRP A 157 -13.64 8.18 8.75
CA TRP A 157 -14.33 6.94 9.09
C TRP A 157 -13.40 5.92 9.76
N TYR A 158 -12.23 5.69 9.15
CA TYR A 158 -11.28 4.69 9.65
C TYR A 158 -10.46 5.18 10.85
N ALA A 159 -10.20 6.49 10.98
CA ALA A 159 -9.43 7.04 12.10
C ALA A 159 -10.14 6.90 13.45
N HIS A 160 -11.48 6.81 13.47
CA HIS A 160 -12.27 6.63 14.69
C HIS A 160 -12.36 5.17 15.17
N VAL A 161 -11.75 4.22 14.45
CA VAL A 161 -11.84 2.80 14.77
C VAL A 161 -10.58 2.35 15.51
N PRO A 162 -10.66 1.98 16.80
CA PRO A 162 -9.53 1.41 17.53
C PRO A 162 -9.05 0.11 16.89
N GLY A 163 -7.73 -0.10 16.86
CA GLY A 163 -7.10 -1.30 16.29
C GLY A 163 -6.63 -1.13 14.84
N LEU A 164 -7.18 -0.17 14.09
CA LEU A 164 -6.66 0.22 12.78
C LEU A 164 -5.57 1.27 12.91
N ARG A 165 -4.64 1.29 11.94
CA ARG A 165 -3.80 2.46 11.69
C ARG A 165 -4.06 2.94 10.28
N TRP A 166 -4.10 4.26 10.12
CA TRP A 166 -4.34 4.92 8.85
C TRP A 166 -3.18 5.85 8.53
N SER A 167 -2.81 5.92 7.25
CA SER A 167 -1.73 6.75 6.75
C SER A 167 -2.03 7.22 5.33
N ARG A 168 -1.66 8.45 5.01
CA ARG A 168 -1.77 8.99 3.64
C ARG A 168 -0.47 9.68 3.29
N PRO A 169 0.39 9.08 2.47
CA PRO A 169 1.60 9.76 2.04
C PRO A 169 1.24 10.94 1.13
N LEU A 170 1.50 12.16 1.60
CA LEU A 170 1.27 13.40 0.86
C LEU A 170 2.47 13.78 -0.04
N PHE A 171 3.67 13.30 0.29
CA PHE A 171 4.89 13.50 -0.47
C PHE A 171 5.82 12.31 -0.29
N LEU A 172 6.45 11.86 -1.38
CA LEU A 172 7.27 10.66 -1.36
C LEU A 172 8.75 11.04 -1.50
N ARG A 173 9.41 11.20 -0.35
CA ARG A 173 10.87 11.37 -0.27
C ARG A 173 11.52 10.01 -0.01
N MET A 174 11.80 9.26 -1.07
CA MET A 174 12.59 8.01 -0.98
C MET A 174 14.07 8.35 -0.84
N ARG A 175 14.64 8.15 0.34
CA ARG A 175 16.10 8.16 0.53
C ARG A 175 16.61 6.74 0.31
N LYS A 176 17.32 6.48 -0.78
CA LYS A 176 18.11 5.24 -0.95
C LYS A 176 19.09 5.19 0.23
N GLY A 177 18.86 4.29 1.20
CA GLY A 177 19.58 4.24 2.49
C GLY A 177 18.85 4.80 3.72
N SER A 178 17.58 5.21 3.62
CA SER A 178 16.65 4.99 4.75
C SER A 178 16.00 3.65 4.52
N SER A 179 16.68 2.60 4.98
CA SER A 179 16.13 1.26 5.20
C SER A 179 14.67 1.35 5.62
N SER A 180 13.78 0.50 5.05
CA SER A 180 12.58 -0.21 5.57
C SER A 180 12.00 0.10 6.98
N ARG A 181 12.37 1.22 7.60
CA ARG A 181 12.16 1.71 8.97
C ARG A 181 11.25 2.93 8.98
N ARG A 182 10.82 3.46 7.83
CA ARG A 182 9.76 4.49 7.79
C ARG A 182 8.42 3.95 7.30
N PHE A 183 8.41 2.76 6.70
CA PHE A 183 7.24 1.88 6.64
C PHE A 183 7.05 1.03 7.92
N GLY A 184 7.93 1.20 8.92
CA GLY A 184 7.83 0.59 10.24
C GLY A 184 8.13 1.59 11.36
N THR A 185 7.09 2.07 12.04
CA THR A 185 7.06 2.57 13.43
C THR A 185 8.14 3.56 13.89
N THR A 186 7.73 4.77 14.29
CA THR A 186 8.44 5.57 15.30
C THR A 186 7.67 5.57 16.61
N THR A 187 8.10 4.72 17.55
CA THR A 187 8.11 5.05 18.99
C THR A 187 9.35 4.41 19.60
N PRO A 188 10.07 5.11 20.50
CA PRO A 188 11.14 4.49 21.27
C PRO A 188 10.52 3.56 22.31
N SER A 189 11.13 2.38 22.48
CA SER A 189 10.94 1.39 23.53
C SER A 189 9.63 0.56 23.57
N SER A 190 9.83 -0.75 23.64
CA SER A 190 8.90 -1.86 23.91
C SER A 190 7.89 -2.25 22.83
N SER A 191 8.20 -3.38 22.17
CA SER A 191 7.32 -4.37 21.53
C SER A 191 5.84 -4.00 21.22
N ARG A 192 5.50 -3.88 19.93
CA ARG A 192 4.29 -4.41 19.24
C ARG A 192 4.11 -3.73 17.87
N ARG A 193 4.24 -4.50 16.78
CA ARG A 193 4.07 -4.04 15.39
C ARG A 193 2.64 -4.34 14.92
N THR A 194 1.83 -3.32 14.64
CA THR A 194 0.56 -3.43 13.89
C THR A 194 0.52 -2.44 12.71
N LEU A 195 -0.24 -2.74 11.67
CA LEU A 195 -0.11 -2.17 10.31
C LEU A 195 -0.94 -0.91 10.06
N GLY A 196 -0.56 -0.17 9.02
CA GLY A 196 -1.25 1.02 8.53
C GLY A 196 -1.78 0.89 7.10
N CYS A 197 -2.98 1.43 6.86
CA CYS A 197 -3.60 1.63 5.55
C CYS A 197 -2.92 2.84 4.86
N THR A 198 -2.45 2.76 3.61
CA THR A 198 -1.75 3.87 2.90
C THR A 198 -2.51 4.32 1.65
N GLU A 199 -2.57 5.63 1.37
CA GLU A 199 -3.31 6.19 0.22
C GLU A 199 -2.54 7.25 -0.61
N SER A 200 -2.63 7.19 -1.95
CA SER A 200 -1.91 8.08 -2.90
C SER A 200 -2.77 9.22 -3.46
N ARG A 201 -2.19 10.40 -3.66
CA ARG A 201 -2.74 11.44 -4.56
C ARG A 201 -1.67 11.96 -5.52
N ALA A 202 -1.98 12.01 -6.83
CA ALA A 202 -1.06 12.49 -7.86
C ALA A 202 -1.44 13.92 -8.30
N ARG A 203 -0.50 14.88 -8.20
CA ARG A 203 -0.47 16.11 -9.00
C ARG A 203 0.98 16.53 -9.29
N SER A 204 1.26 16.89 -10.54
CA SER A 204 2.54 17.46 -11.00
C SER A 204 2.70 18.91 -10.52
N ALA A 205 3.90 19.31 -10.11
CA ALA A 205 4.28 20.71 -10.00
C ALA A 205 5.80 20.90 -10.20
N THR A 206 6.11 21.76 -11.17
CA THR A 206 7.44 22.25 -11.56
C THR A 206 8.14 22.99 -10.42
N ILE A 207 9.43 22.70 -10.19
CA ILE A 207 10.24 23.32 -9.12
C ILE A 207 10.96 24.56 -9.66
N GLN A 208 10.66 25.73 -9.07
CA GLN A 208 11.55 26.88 -9.13
C GLN A 208 12.83 26.60 -8.33
N THR A 209 13.97 26.54 -9.01
CA THR A 209 15.29 26.42 -8.37
C THR A 209 15.62 27.71 -7.63
N ARG A 210 15.65 27.66 -6.28
CA ARG A 210 16.20 28.71 -5.44
C ARG A 210 17.69 28.86 -5.73
N ARG A 211 18.08 29.96 -6.40
CA ARG A 211 19.47 30.44 -6.48
C ARG A 211 20.06 30.61 -5.08
N SER A 212 21.33 30.22 -4.96
CA SER A 212 22.12 30.20 -3.74
C SER A 212 22.22 31.59 -3.12
N ARG A 213 22.31 31.64 -1.79
CA ARG A 213 22.32 32.86 -0.97
C ARG A 213 23.51 33.81 -1.26
N SER A 214 24.52 33.39 -2.00
CA SER A 214 25.66 34.23 -2.39
C SER A 214 25.35 35.16 -3.58
N GLU A 215 24.37 34.85 -4.43
CA GLU A 215 24.00 35.70 -5.58
C GLU A 215 23.02 36.84 -5.23
N ARG A 216 22.46 36.86 -4.01
CA ARG A 216 21.51 37.90 -3.57
C ARG A 216 22.17 39.19 -3.09
N ARG A 217 23.48 39.19 -2.79
CA ARG A 217 24.16 40.39 -2.26
C ARG A 217 24.66 41.32 -3.37
N THR A 218 24.97 40.81 -4.56
CA THR A 218 25.43 41.64 -5.68
C THR A 218 24.30 42.28 -6.49
N SER A 219 23.04 41.83 -6.34
CA SER A 219 21.90 42.45 -7.04
C SER A 219 21.25 43.61 -6.28
N CYS A 220 21.56 43.80 -4.99
CA CYS A 220 20.93 44.84 -4.16
C CYS A 220 21.62 46.22 -4.30
N GLU A 221 22.84 46.27 -4.84
CA GLU A 221 23.64 47.50 -4.94
C GLU A 221 23.57 48.18 -6.32
N LYS A 222 22.97 47.51 -7.33
CA LYS A 222 22.76 48.07 -8.69
C LYS A 222 21.34 48.60 -8.95
N ALA A 223 20.50 48.70 -7.92
CA ALA A 223 19.12 49.19 -8.04
C ALA A 223 18.89 50.54 -7.31
N ARG A 224 19.96 51.30 -7.07
CA ARG A 224 19.92 52.67 -6.53
C ARG A 224 20.89 53.59 -7.26
N THR A 225 20.64 53.79 -8.55
CA THR A 225 21.00 54.97 -9.36
C THR A 225 20.14 54.94 -10.62
#